data_AF-A0A238ZK87-F1
#
_entry.id   AF-A0A238ZK87-F1
#
_cell.length_a   1.000
_cell.length_b   1.000
_cell.length_c   1.000
_cell.angle_alpha   90.00
_cell.angle_beta   90.00
_cell.angle_gamma   90.00
#
_symmetry.space_group_name_H-M   'P 1'
#
loop_
_entity.id
_entity.type
_entity.pdbx_description
1 polymer ?
#
loop_
_entity_poly.entity_id
_entity_poly.type
_entity_poly.pdbx_seq_one_letter_code
_entity_poly.pdbx_strand_id
1 'polypeptide(L)'
;MNRRLIGNILLILLLVLIGSGILMYFLPFKKNIASLHTFFALLFMLAMVFHIVNNKLPLRNYIIGKRLSKFKKLQSPLIVFVAIILTLGVYFELPLLNRLYAFGNQIRNEQLGKKEVNFDYQVIDLKKSAGGKLVSVELKKGSAFQYPLFAIWIEDINGNYIQTLYISRVISSSTFDFGKKKEGKWESATVRRPEALPYWSHKRGIKAEDGLYMPLGNSSDIDAYSGATPTGNFIINSKSKIDKGNYKIIVELNQSYDWNEYYTKDKFPQDKIYSGSGQVGQPSLIYSAEISPNDFDAKTYKIMQLIGHGHYSGQNGELYEDLSKVTSAKQIADRIILSINNLIN
;
A
#
# COMPACT_ATOMS: atom_id res chain seq x y z
N MET A 1 18.97 59.27 8.43
CA MET A 1 18.69 58.53 9.68
C MET A 1 20.00 58.03 10.27
N ASN A 2 20.18 58.08 11.59
CA ASN A 2 21.42 57.64 12.24
C ASN A 2 21.70 56.15 11.94
N ARG A 3 22.88 55.81 11.40
CA ARG A 3 23.24 54.43 11.01
C ARG A 3 23.12 53.45 12.16
N ARG A 4 23.51 53.86 13.37
CA ARG A 4 23.39 53.06 14.60
C ARG A 4 21.93 52.76 14.93
N LEU A 5 21.05 53.75 14.75
CA LEU A 5 19.62 53.59 14.97
C LEU A 5 19.01 52.58 13.99
N ILE A 6 19.31 52.70 12.68
CA ILE A 6 18.80 51.73 11.68
C ILE A 6 19.30 50.31 11.98
N GLY A 7 20.57 50.17 12.34
CA GLY A 7 21.17 48.87 12.69
C GLY A 7 20.47 48.21 13.87
N ASN A 8 20.20 48.96 14.93
CA ASN A 8 19.47 48.45 16.11
C ASN A 8 18.02 48.05 15.76
N ILE A 9 17.33 48.85 14.94
CA ILE A 9 15.98 48.53 14.47
C ILE A 9 15.99 47.20 13.71
N LEU A 10 16.91 47.03 12.77
CA LEU A 10 17.01 45.79 11.98
C LEU A 10 17.38 44.58 12.84
N LEU A 11 18.23 44.74 13.85
CA LEU A 11 18.55 43.67 14.78
C LEU A 11 17.30 43.22 15.56
N ILE A 12 16.51 44.16 16.08
CA ILE A 12 15.27 43.84 16.81
C ILE A 12 14.26 43.14 15.89
N LEU A 13 14.04 43.69 14.70
CA LEU A 13 13.12 43.09 13.71
C LEU A 13 13.58 41.67 13.32
N LEU A 14 14.88 41.46 13.14
CA LEU A 14 15.45 40.13 12.84
C LEU A 14 15.20 39.13 13.98
N LEU A 15 15.38 39.53 15.24
CA LEU A 15 15.13 38.64 16.38
C LEU A 15 13.65 38.21 16.45
N VAL A 16 12.72 39.11 16.16
CA VAL A 16 11.28 38.78 16.09
C VAL A 16 11.00 37.81 14.94
N LEU A 17 11.62 38.02 13.77
CA LEU A 17 11.48 37.13 12.61
C LEU A 17 12.05 35.73 12.86
N ILE A 18 13.22 35.64 13.50
CA ILE A 18 13.83 34.35 13.87
C ILE A 18 12.92 33.61 14.85
N GLY A 19 12.49 34.27 15.93
CA GLY A 19 11.63 33.66 16.94
C GLY A 19 10.31 33.18 16.35
N SER A 20 9.62 34.04 15.61
CA SER A 20 8.35 33.68 14.95
C SER A 20 8.53 32.63 13.85
N GLY A 21 9.63 32.64 13.10
CA GLY A 21 9.96 31.63 12.10
C GLY A 21 10.22 30.25 12.70
N ILE A 22 10.97 30.18 13.81
CA ILE A 22 11.17 28.92 14.57
C ILE A 22 9.84 28.39 15.08
N LEU A 23 8.99 29.25 15.64
CA LEU A 23 7.67 28.87 16.10
C LEU A 23 6.80 28.34 14.95
N MET A 24 6.79 28.99 13.78
CA MET A 24 6.05 28.52 12.60
C MET A 24 6.60 27.20 12.05
N TYR A 25 7.89 26.94 12.23
CA TYR A 25 8.51 25.70 11.77
C TYR A 25 8.10 24.50 12.63
N PHE A 26 8.10 24.65 13.96
CA PHE A 26 7.85 23.54 14.88
C PHE A 26 6.42 23.42 15.40
N LEU A 27 5.62 24.49 15.42
CA LEU A 27 4.27 24.46 15.97
C LEU A 27 3.21 24.42 14.87
N PRO A 28 2.04 23.79 15.13
CA PRO A 28 0.88 23.90 14.25
C PRO A 28 0.52 25.35 13.97
N PHE A 29 -0.09 25.60 12.82
CA PHE A 29 -0.45 26.95 12.39
C PHE A 29 -1.26 27.69 13.46
N LYS A 30 -0.72 28.81 13.94
CA LYS A 30 -1.44 29.77 14.77
C LYS A 30 -1.47 31.12 14.09
N LYS A 31 -2.66 31.67 13.89
CA LYS A 31 -2.88 32.95 13.19
C LYS A 31 -2.05 34.08 13.80
N ASN A 32 -1.98 34.17 15.13
CA ASN A 32 -1.21 35.21 15.82
C ASN A 32 0.30 35.16 15.51
N ILE A 33 0.90 33.98 15.47
CA ILE A 33 2.33 33.81 15.15
C ILE A 33 2.59 34.16 13.68
N ALA A 34 1.74 33.69 12.76
CA ALA A 34 1.85 34.01 11.34
C ALA A 34 1.68 35.51 11.06
N SER A 35 0.70 36.14 11.72
CA SER A 35 0.49 37.59 11.64
C SER A 35 1.68 38.37 12.18
N LEU A 36 2.26 37.96 13.31
CA LEU A 36 3.47 38.57 13.87
C LEU A 36 4.64 38.48 12.87
N HIS A 37 4.90 37.28 12.34
CA HIS A 37 5.99 37.07 11.38
C HIS A 37 5.82 37.94 10.13
N THR A 38 4.62 37.92 9.54
CA THR A 38 4.33 38.64 8.29
C THR A 38 4.43 40.15 8.48
N PHE A 39 3.85 40.68 9.56
CA PHE A 39 3.89 42.12 9.84
C PHE A 39 5.33 42.61 10.07
N PHE A 40 6.11 41.89 10.89
CA PHE A 40 7.50 42.25 11.14
C PHE A 40 8.40 42.04 9.91
N ALA A 41 8.04 41.13 9.00
CA ALA A 41 8.75 40.95 7.73
C ALA A 41 8.56 42.17 6.81
N LEU A 42 7.33 42.71 6.74
CA LEU A 42 7.06 43.96 6.01
C LEU A 42 7.85 45.13 6.60
N LEU A 43 7.88 45.27 7.94
CA LEU A 43 8.69 46.29 8.61
C LEU A 43 10.18 46.11 8.35
N PHE A 44 10.68 44.87 8.35
CA PHE A 44 12.07 44.56 8.06
C PHE A 44 12.46 44.95 6.64
N MET A 45 11.61 44.64 5.65
CA MET A 45 11.83 45.05 4.26
C MET A 45 11.90 46.57 4.13
N LEU A 46 10.98 47.31 4.78
CA LEU A 46 11.00 48.77 4.77
C LEU A 46 12.27 49.33 5.43
N ALA A 47 12.64 48.83 6.61
CA ALA A 47 13.86 49.23 7.31
C ALA A 47 15.13 48.90 6.51
N MET A 48 15.12 47.80 5.75
CA MET A 48 16.22 47.39 4.88
C MET A 48 16.41 48.37 3.72
N VAL A 49 15.33 48.87 3.11
CA VAL A 49 15.41 49.94 2.08
C VAL A 49 16.13 51.17 2.64
N PHE A 50 15.74 51.63 3.83
CA PHE A 50 16.42 52.76 4.49
C PHE A 50 17.87 52.45 4.82
N HIS A 51 18.19 51.23 5.27
CA HIS A 51 19.58 50.81 5.48
C HIS A 51 20.37 50.90 4.17
N ILE A 52 19.86 50.33 3.08
CA ILE A 52 20.55 50.30 1.78
C ILE A 52 20.83 51.73 1.31
N VAL A 53 19.82 52.61 1.35
CA VAL A 53 19.97 54.01 0.92
C VAL A 53 20.98 54.76 1.77
N ASN A 54 20.98 54.57 3.09
CA ASN A 54 21.88 55.26 4.02
C ASN A 54 23.33 54.72 4.02
N ASN A 55 23.53 53.52 3.46
CA ASN A 55 24.80 52.79 3.48
C ASN A 55 25.26 52.32 2.08
N LYS A 56 24.82 52.98 1.00
CA LYS A 56 25.13 52.58 -0.40
C LYS A 56 26.63 52.36 -0.64
N LEU A 57 27.48 53.29 -0.19
CA LEU A 57 28.92 53.23 -0.44
C LEU A 57 29.62 52.10 0.35
N PRO A 58 29.42 51.94 1.68
CA PRO A 58 29.90 50.76 2.40
C PRO A 58 29.41 49.43 1.82
N LEU A 59 28.11 49.30 1.55
CA LEU A 59 27.53 48.07 0.99
C LEU A 59 28.13 47.70 -0.37
N ARG A 60 28.28 48.68 -1.26
CA ARG A 60 28.97 48.48 -2.53
C ARG A 60 30.41 48.00 -2.33
N ASN A 61 31.12 48.56 -1.36
CA ASN A 61 32.50 48.14 -1.07
C ASN A 61 32.57 46.69 -0.54
N TYR A 62 31.59 46.25 0.25
CA TYR A 62 31.48 44.86 0.73
C TYR A 62 31.18 43.88 -0.42
N ILE A 63 30.28 44.27 -1.34
CA ILE A 63 29.92 43.42 -2.48
C ILE A 63 31.09 43.28 -3.47
N ILE A 64 31.78 44.40 -3.77
CA ILE A 64 32.91 44.41 -4.72
C ILE A 64 34.20 43.87 -4.09
N GLY A 65 34.29 43.83 -2.75
CA GLY A 65 35.51 43.48 -2.04
C GLY A 65 36.62 44.50 -2.28
N LYS A 66 36.31 45.79 -2.18
CA LYS A 66 37.28 46.88 -2.39
C LYS A 66 38.45 46.69 -1.41
N ARG A 67 39.69 46.68 -1.91
CA ARG A 67 40.94 46.41 -1.17
C ARG A 67 41.13 44.96 -0.67
N LEU A 68 40.35 44.00 -1.15
CA LEU A 68 40.57 42.57 -0.90
C LEU A 68 41.39 41.89 -2.03
N SER A 69 42.04 40.78 -1.72
CA SER A 69 42.77 39.96 -2.70
C SER A 69 41.81 39.29 -3.70
N LYS A 70 42.33 38.86 -4.87
CA LYS A 70 41.53 38.34 -6.00
C LYS A 70 40.51 37.26 -5.58
N PHE A 71 40.91 36.30 -4.75
CA PHE A 71 40.01 35.24 -4.24
C PHE A 71 38.98 35.75 -3.22
N LYS A 72 39.35 36.67 -2.33
CA LYS A 72 38.43 37.23 -1.32
C LYS A 72 37.31 38.06 -1.95
N LYS A 73 37.53 38.65 -3.14
CA LYS A 73 36.47 39.35 -3.90
C LYS A 73 35.33 38.42 -4.37
N LEU A 74 35.58 37.11 -4.48
CA LEU A 74 34.57 36.14 -4.92
C LEU A 74 33.59 35.72 -3.81
N GLN A 75 33.86 36.07 -2.55
CA GLN A 75 33.02 35.68 -1.42
C GLN A 75 31.58 36.19 -1.53
N SER A 76 31.40 37.48 -1.81
CA SER A 76 30.06 38.08 -1.91
C SER A 76 29.24 37.52 -3.08
N PRO A 77 29.77 37.41 -4.31
CA PRO A 77 29.08 36.71 -5.41
C PRO A 77 28.75 35.25 -5.09
N LEU A 78 29.67 34.51 -4.44
CA LEU A 78 29.44 33.12 -4.07
C LEU A 78 28.28 32.97 -3.08
N ILE A 79 28.21 33.83 -2.05
CA ILE A 79 27.12 33.81 -1.08
C ILE A 79 25.78 34.09 -1.76
N VAL A 80 25.73 35.06 -2.69
CA VAL A 80 24.51 35.37 -3.46
C VAL A 80 24.12 34.18 -4.33
N PHE A 81 25.07 33.55 -5.00
CA PHE A 81 24.82 32.37 -5.83
C PHE A 81 24.28 31.19 -5.01
N VAL A 82 24.88 30.90 -3.85
CA VAL A 82 24.39 29.87 -2.93
C VAL A 82 22.99 30.19 -2.44
N ALA A 83 22.71 31.45 -2.06
CA ALA A 83 21.37 31.86 -1.64
C ALA A 83 20.33 31.65 -2.74
N ILE A 84 20.63 32.02 -3.99
CA ILE A 84 19.74 31.80 -5.14
C ILE A 84 19.49 30.31 -5.36
N ILE A 85 20.54 29.47 -5.32
CA ILE A 85 20.39 28.01 -5.45
C ILE A 85 19.50 27.45 -4.34
N LEU A 86 19.71 27.86 -3.10
CA LEU A 86 18.90 27.39 -1.97
C LEU A 86 17.44 27.82 -2.14
N THR A 87 17.19 29.08 -2.54
CA THR A 87 15.84 29.58 -2.77
C THR A 87 15.14 28.82 -3.91
N LEU A 88 15.80 28.69 -5.07
CA LEU A 88 15.24 27.94 -6.20
C LEU A 88 15.06 26.46 -5.85
N GLY A 89 16.00 25.89 -5.10
CA GLY A 89 15.92 24.50 -4.69
C GLY A 89 14.79 24.20 -3.71
N VAL A 90 14.45 25.14 -2.82
CA VAL A 90 13.24 25.06 -1.99
C VAL A 90 11.99 25.26 -2.85
N TYR A 91 11.99 26.25 -3.76
CA TYR A 91 10.84 26.57 -4.63
C TYR A 91 10.47 25.42 -5.59
N PHE A 92 11.46 24.73 -6.15
CA PHE A 92 11.28 23.57 -7.03
C PHE A 92 11.34 22.22 -6.27
N GLU A 93 11.20 22.25 -4.94
CA GLU A 93 11.05 21.04 -4.10
C GLU A 93 12.18 20.00 -4.26
N LEU A 94 13.44 20.44 -4.42
CA LEU A 94 14.57 19.52 -4.58
C LEU A 94 14.65 18.52 -3.40
N PRO A 95 14.84 17.21 -3.64
CA PRO A 95 14.70 16.18 -2.60
C PRO A 95 15.53 16.41 -1.34
N LEU A 96 16.75 16.94 -1.45
CA LEU A 96 17.62 17.21 -0.31
C LEU A 96 17.10 18.33 0.58
N LEU A 97 16.57 19.41 -0.02
CA LEU A 97 16.08 20.58 0.72
C LEU A 97 14.67 20.34 1.25
N ASN A 98 13.84 19.60 0.50
CA ASN A 98 12.49 19.26 0.91
C ASN A 98 12.46 18.37 2.16
N ARG A 99 13.52 17.57 2.42
CA ARG A 99 13.65 16.79 3.67
C ARG A 99 13.61 17.67 4.92
N LEU A 100 14.22 18.86 4.88
CA LEU A 100 14.16 19.79 6.02
C LEU A 100 12.72 20.28 6.24
N TYR A 101 12.06 20.73 5.16
CA TYR A 101 10.68 21.17 5.25
C TYR A 101 9.74 20.06 5.75
N ALA A 102 9.90 18.84 5.23
CA ALA A 102 9.15 17.66 5.62
C ALA A 102 9.35 17.30 7.10
N PHE A 103 10.57 17.42 7.64
CA PHE A 103 10.85 17.21 9.06
C PHE A 103 10.04 18.16 9.96
N GLY A 104 10.05 19.47 9.66
CA GLY A 104 9.20 20.43 10.39
C GLY A 104 7.71 20.11 10.23
N ASN A 105 7.29 19.67 9.03
CA ASN A 105 5.91 19.30 8.78
C ASN A 105 5.46 18.08 9.60
N GLN A 106 6.31 17.06 9.72
CA GLN A 106 6.04 15.87 10.52
C GLN A 106 5.80 16.24 11.99
N ILE A 107 6.67 17.07 12.57
CA ILE A 107 6.54 17.53 13.97
C ILE A 107 5.22 18.27 14.20
N ARG A 108 4.79 19.11 13.23
CA ARG A 108 3.50 19.82 13.32
C ARG A 108 2.31 18.86 13.20
N ASN A 109 2.40 17.86 12.31
CA ASN A 109 1.34 16.88 12.11
C ASN A 109 1.14 16.00 13.34
N GLU A 110 2.23 15.55 13.98
CA GLU A 110 2.19 14.77 15.22
C GLU A 110 1.47 15.54 16.35
N GLN A 111 1.77 16.84 16.52
CA GLN A 111 1.11 17.69 17.53
C GLN A 111 -0.39 17.92 17.28
N LEU A 112 -0.85 17.81 16.03
CA LEU A 112 -2.27 17.90 15.69
C LEU A 112 -3.03 16.58 15.92
N GLY A 113 -2.36 15.55 16.43
CA GLY A 113 -2.95 14.21 16.58
C GLY A 113 -3.21 13.51 15.24
N LYS A 114 -2.68 14.05 14.13
CA LYS A 114 -2.73 13.39 12.83
C LYS A 114 -1.71 12.26 12.81
N LYS A 115 -2.19 11.03 12.95
CA LYS A 115 -1.39 9.84 12.62
C LYS A 115 -1.41 9.67 11.10
N GLU A 116 -0.27 9.85 10.44
CA GLU A 116 -0.11 9.41 9.06
C GLU A 116 -0.16 7.88 9.03
N VAL A 117 -1.25 7.34 8.47
CA VAL A 117 -1.37 5.91 8.19
C VAL A 117 -1.03 5.73 6.72
N ASN A 118 0.21 5.34 6.43
CA ASN A 118 0.59 4.94 5.07
C ASN A 118 -0.03 3.57 4.78
N PHE A 119 -0.87 3.50 3.77
CA PHE A 119 -1.37 2.24 3.23
C PHE A 119 -0.46 1.82 2.09
N ASP A 120 0.62 1.11 2.40
CA ASP A 120 1.45 0.51 1.36
C ASP A 120 0.66 -0.61 0.66
N TYR A 121 0.59 -0.56 -0.67
CA TYR A 121 -0.02 -1.58 -1.51
C TYR A 121 1.03 -2.30 -2.35
N GLN A 122 1.00 -3.63 -2.34
CA GLN A 122 1.75 -4.46 -3.26
C GLN A 122 0.93 -4.61 -4.55
N VAL A 123 1.45 -4.12 -5.68
CA VAL A 123 0.82 -4.32 -6.99
C VAL A 123 1.45 -5.53 -7.66
N ILE A 124 0.63 -6.52 -8.00
CA ILE A 124 1.04 -7.76 -8.64
C ILE A 124 0.41 -7.83 -10.03
N ASP A 125 1.21 -7.58 -11.05
CA ASP A 125 0.82 -7.68 -12.45
C ASP A 125 1.15 -9.05 -13.01
N LEU A 126 0.12 -9.81 -13.39
CA LEU A 126 0.30 -11.13 -13.99
C LEU A 126 0.64 -11.00 -15.49
N LYS A 127 1.92 -10.74 -15.77
CA LYS A 127 2.42 -10.46 -17.14
C LYS A 127 2.16 -11.56 -18.16
N LYS A 128 2.08 -12.82 -17.71
CA LYS A 128 1.80 -13.99 -18.55
C LYS A 128 0.31 -14.17 -18.87
N SER A 129 -0.58 -13.49 -18.15
CA SER A 129 -2.02 -13.54 -18.43
C SER A 129 -2.32 -12.92 -19.80
N ALA A 130 -3.30 -13.46 -20.51
CA ALA A 130 -3.65 -13.06 -21.86
C ALA A 130 -5.11 -12.61 -21.95
N GLY A 131 -5.38 -11.63 -22.81
CA GLY A 131 -6.73 -11.12 -23.07
C GLY A 131 -6.82 -9.60 -23.14
N GLY A 132 -7.93 -9.10 -23.67
CA GLY A 132 -8.17 -7.67 -23.88
C GLY A 132 -8.85 -6.95 -22.71
N LYS A 133 -9.28 -7.69 -21.68
CA LYS A 133 -9.91 -7.13 -20.48
C LYS A 133 -8.93 -7.22 -19.31
N LEU A 134 -8.77 -6.12 -18.57
CA LEU A 134 -8.05 -6.08 -17.32
C LEU A 134 -9.03 -6.23 -16.17
N VAL A 135 -8.89 -7.31 -15.41
CA VAL A 135 -9.61 -7.53 -14.16
C VAL A 135 -8.63 -7.30 -13.02
N SER A 136 -9.00 -6.41 -12.11
CA SER A 136 -8.18 -6.02 -10.98
C SER A 136 -8.93 -6.24 -9.67
N VAL A 137 -8.27 -6.87 -8.71
CA VAL A 137 -8.82 -7.10 -7.37
C VAL A 137 -7.89 -6.46 -6.35
N GLU A 138 -8.40 -5.44 -5.67
CA GLU A 138 -7.76 -4.81 -4.52
C GLU A 138 -8.26 -5.48 -3.24
N LEU A 139 -7.34 -5.86 -2.36
CA LEU A 139 -7.66 -6.29 -1.00
C LEU A 139 -6.94 -5.38 -0.01
N LYS A 140 -7.74 -4.77 0.87
CA LYS A 140 -7.24 -4.09 2.06
C LYS A 140 -7.18 -5.09 3.22
N LYS A 141 -6.01 -5.23 3.83
CA LYS A 141 -5.81 -6.21 4.90
C LYS A 141 -6.65 -5.84 6.12
N GLY A 142 -7.29 -6.84 6.72
CA GLY A 142 -7.97 -6.70 7.99
C GLY A 142 -7.03 -6.94 9.18
N SER A 143 -7.58 -6.87 10.39
CA SER A 143 -6.82 -7.00 11.64
C SER A 143 -6.29 -8.42 11.88
N ALA A 144 -6.89 -9.44 11.28
CA ALA A 144 -6.47 -10.84 11.39
C ALA A 144 -5.58 -11.30 10.22
N PHE A 145 -5.21 -10.41 9.29
CA PHE A 145 -4.35 -10.76 8.15
C PHE A 145 -2.94 -11.12 8.62
N GLN A 146 -2.52 -12.35 8.37
CA GLN A 146 -1.16 -12.83 8.60
C GLN A 146 -0.55 -13.32 7.27
N TYR A 147 -0.76 -14.60 6.93
CA TYR A 147 -0.24 -15.22 5.70
C TYR A 147 -1.34 -16.00 4.96
N PRO A 148 -2.46 -15.34 4.61
CA PRO A 148 -3.53 -16.00 3.88
C PRO A 148 -3.08 -16.46 2.48
N LEU A 149 -3.67 -17.55 2.03
CA LEU A 149 -3.59 -18.09 0.68
C LEU A 149 -4.83 -17.65 -0.09
N PHE A 150 -4.70 -17.43 -1.40
CA PHE A 150 -5.78 -16.88 -2.22
C PHE A 150 -5.93 -17.57 -3.56
N ALA A 151 -7.17 -17.66 -4.01
CA ALA A 151 -7.55 -17.87 -5.40
C ALA A 151 -8.51 -16.76 -5.86
N ILE A 152 -8.37 -16.32 -7.11
CA ILE A 152 -9.29 -15.40 -7.77
C ILE A 152 -9.64 -16.02 -9.12
N TRP A 153 -10.93 -16.11 -9.45
CA TRP A 153 -11.37 -16.67 -10.72
C TRP A 153 -12.70 -16.07 -11.19
N ILE A 154 -13.05 -16.40 -12.43
CA ILE A 154 -14.30 -16.02 -13.08
C ILE A 154 -15.21 -17.24 -13.13
N GLU A 155 -16.47 -17.04 -12.76
CA GLU A 155 -17.57 -17.96 -13.03
C GLU A 155 -18.58 -17.33 -13.99
N ASP A 156 -19.32 -18.15 -14.72
CA ASP A 156 -20.54 -17.72 -15.39
C ASP A 156 -21.67 -17.49 -14.38
N ILE A 157 -22.84 -17.03 -14.85
CA ILE A 157 -23.99 -16.78 -13.97
C ILE A 157 -24.54 -18.06 -13.30
N ASN A 158 -24.29 -19.22 -13.91
CA ASN A 158 -24.70 -20.54 -13.41
C ASN A 158 -23.70 -21.13 -12.40
N GLY A 159 -22.58 -20.43 -12.14
CA GLY A 159 -21.53 -20.89 -11.23
C GLY A 159 -20.54 -21.89 -11.85
N ASN A 160 -20.48 -21.97 -13.19
CA ASN A 160 -19.46 -22.76 -13.89
C ASN A 160 -18.15 -22.00 -13.93
N TYR A 161 -17.04 -22.67 -13.62
CA TYR A 161 -15.71 -22.11 -13.73
C TYR A 161 -15.35 -21.74 -15.17
N ILE A 162 -14.80 -20.54 -15.38
CA ILE A 162 -14.33 -20.07 -16.68
C ILE A 162 -12.79 -19.98 -16.70
N GLN A 163 -12.21 -19.23 -15.78
CA GLN A 163 -10.79 -18.89 -15.81
C GLN A 163 -10.27 -18.47 -14.44
N THR A 164 -9.14 -19.03 -14.01
CA THR A 164 -8.37 -18.51 -12.87
C THR A 164 -7.68 -17.21 -13.26
N LEU A 165 -7.85 -16.19 -12.43
CA LEU A 165 -7.23 -14.88 -12.57
C LEU A 165 -5.98 -14.77 -11.71
N TYR A 166 -5.93 -15.41 -10.55
CA TYR A 166 -4.77 -15.48 -9.68
C TYR A 166 -4.83 -16.68 -8.75
N ILE A 167 -3.67 -17.26 -8.46
CA ILE A 167 -3.50 -18.28 -7.44
C ILE A 167 -2.17 -18.08 -6.71
N SER A 168 -2.15 -18.25 -5.39
CA SER A 168 -0.91 -18.20 -4.62
C SER A 168 0.08 -19.27 -5.10
N ARG A 169 1.34 -18.89 -5.33
CA ARG A 169 2.39 -19.77 -5.86
C ARG A 169 2.50 -21.10 -5.13
N VAL A 170 2.45 -21.08 -3.80
CA VAL A 170 2.56 -22.28 -2.96
C VAL A 170 1.39 -23.25 -3.14
N ILE A 171 0.20 -22.76 -3.50
CA ILE A 171 -0.94 -23.61 -3.88
C ILE A 171 -0.75 -24.14 -5.30
N SER A 172 -0.33 -23.28 -6.23
CA SER A 172 -0.10 -23.67 -7.62
C SER A 172 0.94 -24.76 -7.78
N SER A 173 2.05 -24.72 -7.03
CA SER A 173 3.11 -25.72 -7.11
C SER A 173 2.93 -26.88 -6.13
N SER A 174 2.10 -26.69 -5.10
CA SER A 174 2.06 -27.51 -3.88
C SER A 174 3.40 -27.63 -3.16
N THR A 175 4.32 -26.70 -3.41
CA THR A 175 5.63 -26.64 -2.75
C THR A 175 5.59 -25.59 -1.64
N PHE A 176 5.70 -26.04 -0.40
CA PHE A 176 5.73 -25.19 0.78
C PHE A 176 7.17 -25.06 1.27
N ASP A 177 7.66 -23.83 1.41
CA ASP A 177 9.04 -23.53 1.83
C ASP A 177 9.37 -24.10 3.23
N PHE A 178 8.34 -24.27 4.07
CA PHE A 178 8.41 -24.91 5.39
C PHE A 178 7.56 -26.19 5.44
N GLY A 179 7.66 -27.04 4.42
CA GLY A 179 6.77 -28.20 4.23
C GLY A 179 7.13 -29.43 5.08
N LYS A 180 8.40 -29.62 5.44
CA LYS A 180 8.85 -30.77 6.25
C LYS A 180 9.92 -30.36 7.25
N LYS A 181 9.86 -30.92 8.46
CA LYS A 181 10.92 -30.78 9.46
C LYS A 181 11.83 -32.01 9.39
N LYS A 182 13.10 -31.82 9.05
CA LYS A 182 14.12 -32.86 9.01
C LYS A 182 15.27 -32.44 9.92
N GLU A 183 15.62 -33.28 10.90
CA GLU A 183 16.74 -33.03 11.82
C GLU A 183 16.69 -31.64 12.51
N GLY A 184 15.49 -31.19 12.88
CA GLY A 184 15.30 -29.90 13.55
C GLY A 184 15.25 -28.69 12.63
N LYS A 185 15.57 -28.82 11.34
CA LYS A 185 15.51 -27.76 10.33
C LYS A 185 14.27 -27.92 9.44
N TRP A 186 13.73 -26.79 8.99
CA TRP A 186 12.64 -26.77 8.02
C TRP A 186 13.19 -26.82 6.60
N GLU A 187 12.62 -27.70 5.79
CA GLU A 187 12.94 -27.88 4.38
C GLU A 187 11.68 -27.71 3.54
N SER A 188 11.89 -27.26 2.30
CA SER A 188 10.83 -27.19 1.30
C SER A 188 10.33 -28.60 0.98
N ALA A 189 9.01 -28.79 0.97
CA ALA A 189 8.42 -30.07 0.62
C ALA A 189 7.15 -29.90 -0.21
N THR A 190 6.88 -30.91 -1.02
CA THR A 190 5.59 -31.00 -1.73
C THR A 190 4.54 -31.48 -0.75
N VAL A 191 3.61 -30.59 -0.41
CA VAL A 191 2.53 -30.85 0.53
C VAL A 191 1.24 -30.29 -0.04
N ARG A 192 0.24 -31.14 -0.25
CA ARG A 192 -1.07 -30.70 -0.73
C ARG A 192 -1.98 -30.41 0.46
N ARG A 193 -2.63 -29.25 0.40
CA ARG A 193 -3.52 -28.71 1.44
C ARG A 193 -4.93 -28.57 0.86
N PRO A 194 -5.70 -29.66 0.68
CA PRO A 194 -7.06 -29.60 0.13
C PRO A 194 -7.98 -28.67 0.93
N GLU A 195 -7.73 -28.50 2.23
CA GLU A 195 -8.42 -27.56 3.11
C GLU A 195 -8.17 -26.08 2.81
N ALA A 196 -7.11 -25.75 2.07
CA ALA A 196 -6.69 -24.36 1.88
C ALA A 196 -7.68 -23.59 1.00
N LEU A 197 -7.96 -24.07 -0.21
CA LEU A 197 -8.84 -23.39 -1.18
C LEU A 197 -9.78 -24.42 -1.83
N PRO A 198 -10.64 -25.09 -1.04
CA PRO A 198 -11.45 -26.19 -1.51
C PRO A 198 -12.48 -25.76 -2.56
N TYR A 199 -13.12 -24.60 -2.39
CA TYR A 199 -14.17 -24.18 -3.31
C TYR A 199 -13.62 -23.96 -4.73
N TRP A 200 -12.54 -23.18 -4.85
CA TRP A 200 -11.84 -22.96 -6.12
C TRP A 200 -11.37 -24.27 -6.76
N SER A 201 -10.74 -25.15 -5.97
CA SER A 201 -10.11 -26.35 -6.53
C SER A 201 -11.10 -27.33 -7.13
N HIS A 202 -12.22 -27.55 -6.43
CA HIS A 202 -13.32 -28.37 -6.92
C HIS A 202 -14.03 -27.68 -8.10
N LYS A 203 -14.20 -26.36 -8.08
CA LYS A 203 -14.74 -25.59 -9.23
C LYS A 203 -13.86 -25.69 -10.48
N ARG A 204 -12.53 -25.68 -10.33
CA ARG A 204 -11.57 -25.92 -11.42
C ARG A 204 -11.74 -27.32 -12.01
N GLY A 205 -12.18 -28.30 -11.23
CA GLY A 205 -12.63 -29.61 -11.71
C GLY A 205 -11.53 -30.57 -12.19
N ILE A 206 -10.26 -30.20 -12.08
CA ILE A 206 -9.13 -31.05 -12.48
C ILE A 206 -8.69 -31.88 -11.29
N LYS A 207 -9.05 -33.17 -11.30
CA LYS A 207 -8.71 -34.15 -10.28
C LYS A 207 -7.39 -34.85 -10.62
N ALA A 208 -6.47 -34.93 -9.67
CA ALA A 208 -5.21 -35.67 -9.84
C ALA A 208 -5.39 -37.17 -9.57
N GLU A 209 -4.34 -37.95 -9.82
CA GLU A 209 -4.33 -39.42 -9.65
C GLU A 209 -4.61 -39.86 -8.20
N ASP A 210 -4.18 -39.08 -7.22
CA ASP A 210 -4.45 -39.30 -5.78
C ASP A 210 -5.88 -38.92 -5.37
N GLY A 211 -6.67 -38.42 -6.31
CA GLY A 211 -8.06 -38.07 -6.14
C GLY A 211 -8.34 -36.68 -5.55
N LEU A 212 -7.32 -35.86 -5.25
CA LEU A 212 -7.57 -34.48 -4.82
C LEU A 212 -7.63 -33.53 -6.01
N TYR A 213 -8.38 -32.44 -5.84
CA TYR A 213 -8.52 -31.35 -6.80
C TYR A 213 -7.45 -30.26 -6.65
N MET A 214 -6.68 -30.29 -5.57
CA MET A 214 -5.52 -29.40 -5.43
C MET A 214 -4.55 -29.58 -6.58
N PRO A 215 -3.80 -28.58 -7.04
CA PRO A 215 -2.74 -28.81 -8.04
C PRO A 215 -1.63 -29.71 -7.47
N LEU A 216 -0.98 -30.50 -8.31
CA LEU A 216 0.27 -31.21 -7.97
C LEU A 216 1.34 -30.77 -8.97
N GLY A 217 2.28 -29.94 -8.52
CA GLY A 217 3.26 -29.29 -9.40
C GLY A 217 2.65 -28.17 -10.25
N ASN A 218 3.50 -27.51 -11.05
CA ASN A 218 3.11 -26.36 -11.88
C ASN A 218 2.22 -26.81 -13.06
N SER A 219 0.91 -26.89 -12.82
CA SER A 219 -0.07 -27.19 -13.86
C SER A 219 -0.12 -26.07 -14.90
N SER A 220 -0.11 -26.42 -16.18
CA SER A 220 0.07 -25.48 -17.29
C SER A 220 -1.08 -24.48 -17.44
N ASP A 221 -2.28 -24.82 -16.98
CA ASP A 221 -3.46 -23.96 -17.03
C ASP A 221 -3.40 -22.81 -16.01
N ILE A 222 -2.64 -22.96 -14.92
CA ILE A 222 -2.52 -21.96 -13.84
C ILE A 222 -1.14 -21.32 -13.72
N ASP A 223 -0.11 -21.80 -14.42
CA ASP A 223 1.26 -21.22 -14.38
C ASP A 223 1.26 -19.71 -14.72
N ALA A 224 0.45 -19.31 -15.69
CA ALA A 224 0.35 -17.91 -16.11
C ALA A 224 -0.32 -16.99 -15.07
N TYR A 225 -1.02 -17.56 -14.10
CA TYR A 225 -1.81 -16.87 -13.07
C TYR A 225 -1.25 -17.07 -11.65
N SER A 226 -0.14 -17.80 -11.53
CA SER A 226 0.57 -18.05 -10.28
C SER A 226 1.46 -16.86 -9.91
N GLY A 227 1.35 -16.38 -8.66
CA GLY A 227 2.11 -15.24 -8.19
C GLY A 227 2.55 -15.35 -6.73
N ALA A 228 3.49 -14.51 -6.32
CA ALA A 228 3.91 -14.43 -4.93
C ALA A 228 2.69 -14.12 -4.03
N THR A 229 2.64 -14.77 -2.86
CA THR A 229 1.59 -14.51 -1.87
C THR A 229 1.81 -13.13 -1.26
N PRO A 230 0.83 -12.20 -1.36
CA PRO A 230 0.97 -10.87 -0.79
C PRO A 230 1.07 -10.92 0.73
N THR A 231 1.84 -10.01 1.33
CA THR A 231 2.04 -9.91 2.79
C THR A 231 1.41 -8.66 3.42
N GLY A 232 0.69 -7.85 2.64
CA GLY A 232 0.08 -6.59 3.08
C GLY A 232 -1.19 -6.27 2.29
N ASN A 233 -1.53 -4.98 2.18
CA ASN A 233 -2.55 -4.59 1.21
C ASN A 233 -2.04 -4.88 -0.18
N PHE A 234 -2.90 -5.28 -1.10
CA PHE A 234 -2.47 -5.63 -2.45
C PHE A 234 -3.51 -5.33 -3.51
N ILE A 235 -3.00 -5.22 -4.74
CA ILE A 235 -3.79 -5.14 -5.97
C ILE A 235 -3.26 -6.22 -6.91
N ILE A 236 -4.12 -7.16 -7.29
CA ILE A 236 -3.82 -8.15 -8.33
C ILE A 236 -4.40 -7.64 -9.64
N ASN A 237 -3.57 -7.58 -10.69
CA ASN A 237 -3.98 -7.23 -12.04
C ASN A 237 -3.81 -8.45 -12.96
N SER A 238 -4.91 -8.91 -13.55
CA SER A 238 -4.94 -10.07 -14.43
C SER A 238 -5.69 -9.78 -15.72
N LYS A 239 -5.17 -10.26 -16.84
CA LYS A 239 -5.82 -10.16 -18.14
C LYS A 239 -6.74 -11.36 -18.36
N SER A 240 -7.92 -11.09 -18.90
CA SER A 240 -8.91 -12.10 -19.24
C SER A 240 -9.40 -11.95 -20.67
N LYS A 241 -9.76 -13.10 -21.27
CA LYS A 241 -10.33 -13.22 -22.62
C LYS A 241 -11.86 -13.21 -22.62
N ILE A 242 -12.51 -12.88 -21.50
CA ILE A 242 -13.97 -12.79 -21.45
C ILE A 242 -14.51 -11.70 -22.37
N ASP A 243 -15.64 -11.99 -23.00
CA ASP A 243 -16.43 -11.03 -23.76
C ASP A 243 -17.28 -10.15 -22.83
N LYS A 244 -17.99 -9.17 -23.40
CA LYS A 244 -18.97 -8.37 -22.67
C LYS A 244 -20.16 -9.26 -22.30
N GLY A 245 -20.43 -9.45 -21.02
CA GLY A 245 -21.44 -10.40 -20.56
C GLY A 245 -21.72 -10.33 -19.05
N ASN A 246 -22.51 -11.30 -18.56
CA ASN A 246 -22.76 -11.46 -17.13
C ASN A 246 -21.81 -12.52 -16.55
N TYR A 247 -21.08 -12.16 -15.50
CA TYR A 247 -20.10 -13.03 -14.85
C TYR A 247 -20.09 -12.80 -13.34
N LYS A 248 -19.47 -13.73 -12.61
CA LYS A 248 -19.12 -13.56 -11.21
C LYS A 248 -17.61 -13.62 -11.06
N ILE A 249 -17.03 -12.65 -10.36
CA ILE A 249 -15.65 -12.76 -9.90
C ILE A 249 -15.70 -13.27 -8.47
N ILE A 250 -14.97 -14.36 -8.23
CA ILE A 250 -14.90 -14.99 -6.93
C ILE A 250 -13.47 -14.82 -6.39
N VAL A 251 -13.39 -14.53 -5.09
CA VAL A 251 -12.15 -14.57 -4.32
C VAL A 251 -12.35 -15.56 -3.19
N GLU A 252 -11.50 -16.58 -3.12
CA GLU A 252 -11.41 -17.47 -1.97
C GLU A 252 -10.11 -17.17 -1.22
N LEU A 253 -10.21 -17.04 0.10
CA LEU A 253 -9.05 -16.84 0.97
C LEU A 253 -9.09 -17.75 2.17
N ASN A 254 -7.92 -18.19 2.64
CA ASN A 254 -7.80 -19.00 3.84
C ASN A 254 -6.50 -18.71 4.57
N GLN A 255 -6.53 -18.75 5.89
CA GLN A 255 -5.38 -18.63 6.76
C GLN A 255 -5.30 -19.86 7.69
N SER A 256 -4.20 -20.60 7.57
CA SER A 256 -3.89 -21.70 8.48
C SER A 256 -3.75 -21.21 9.93
N TYR A 257 -3.95 -22.12 10.89
CA TYR A 257 -3.84 -21.86 12.33
C TYR A 257 -4.84 -20.85 12.93
N ASP A 258 -5.95 -20.57 12.24
CA ASP A 258 -6.98 -19.63 12.70
C ASP A 258 -8.09 -20.31 13.52
N TRP A 259 -7.76 -20.85 14.69
CA TRP A 259 -8.73 -21.52 15.57
C TRP A 259 -9.65 -20.56 16.31
N ASN A 260 -10.84 -21.05 16.68
CA ASN A 260 -11.76 -20.34 17.56
C ASN A 260 -12.51 -21.30 18.50
N GLU A 261 -13.56 -20.83 19.18
CA GLU A 261 -14.35 -21.64 20.12
C GLU A 261 -15.02 -22.86 19.48
N TYR A 262 -15.37 -22.79 18.19
CA TYR A 262 -16.00 -23.88 17.47
C TYR A 262 -14.98 -24.74 16.70
N TYR A 263 -14.16 -24.10 15.87
CA TYR A 263 -13.05 -24.70 15.12
C TYR A 263 -11.82 -24.82 16.03
N THR A 264 -11.93 -25.65 17.06
CA THR A 264 -10.80 -26.01 17.93
C THR A 264 -9.88 -27.01 17.21
N LYS A 265 -8.66 -27.24 17.72
CA LYS A 265 -7.68 -28.17 17.15
C LYS A 265 -8.21 -29.60 17.01
N ASP A 266 -8.99 -30.03 17.99
CA ASP A 266 -9.44 -31.43 18.12
C ASP A 266 -10.94 -31.60 17.78
N LYS A 267 -11.55 -30.61 17.12
CA LYS A 267 -13.00 -30.59 16.83
C LYS A 267 -13.47 -31.78 15.99
N PHE A 268 -12.66 -32.19 15.03
CA PHE A 268 -12.99 -33.24 14.06
C PHE A 268 -11.96 -34.38 14.14
N PRO A 269 -11.91 -35.17 15.23
CA PRO A 269 -10.83 -36.09 15.50
C PRO A 269 -10.71 -37.24 14.48
N GLN A 270 -11.80 -37.53 13.75
CA GLN A 270 -11.82 -38.55 12.69
C GLN A 270 -11.43 -38.00 11.32
N ASP A 271 -11.33 -36.68 11.18
CA ASP A 271 -10.88 -36.02 9.95
C ASP A 271 -9.36 -35.86 9.96
N LYS A 272 -8.68 -36.72 9.21
CA LYS A 272 -7.21 -36.75 9.13
C LYS A 272 -6.61 -35.50 8.47
N ILE A 273 -7.38 -34.74 7.70
CA ILE A 273 -6.90 -33.47 7.13
C ILE A 273 -6.95 -32.40 8.22
N TYR A 274 -8.10 -32.28 8.90
CA TYR A 274 -8.31 -31.27 9.93
C TYR A 274 -7.50 -31.55 11.21
N SER A 275 -7.72 -32.71 11.85
CA SER A 275 -7.09 -33.09 13.12
C SER A 275 -5.82 -33.94 12.97
N GLY A 276 -5.35 -34.19 11.75
CA GLY A 276 -4.08 -34.89 11.50
C GLY A 276 -2.89 -33.93 11.46
N SER A 277 -2.44 -33.54 10.25
CA SER A 277 -1.29 -32.62 10.14
C SER A 277 -1.56 -31.20 10.69
N GLY A 278 -2.82 -30.91 11.04
CA GLY A 278 -3.20 -30.13 12.22
C GLY A 278 -2.98 -28.62 12.15
N GLN A 279 -2.69 -28.07 10.97
CA GLN A 279 -2.51 -26.63 10.77
C GLN A 279 -3.81 -25.95 10.31
N VAL A 280 -4.95 -26.60 10.57
CA VAL A 280 -6.28 -26.22 10.06
C VAL A 280 -7.07 -25.54 11.17
N GLY A 281 -7.67 -24.39 10.86
CA GLY A 281 -8.51 -23.61 11.77
C GLY A 281 -9.89 -23.41 11.17
N GLN A 282 -10.35 -22.16 11.14
CA GLN A 282 -11.55 -21.77 10.44
C GLN A 282 -11.48 -22.08 8.92
N PRO A 283 -12.63 -22.33 8.27
CA PRO A 283 -12.69 -22.60 6.83
C PRO A 283 -12.28 -21.39 5.98
N SER A 284 -11.98 -21.64 4.71
CA SER A 284 -11.78 -20.60 3.71
C SER A 284 -13.04 -19.73 3.55
N LEU A 285 -12.88 -18.44 3.31
CA LEU A 285 -13.97 -17.51 3.05
C LEU A 285 -14.07 -17.17 1.57
N ILE A 286 -15.30 -17.08 1.08
CA ILE A 286 -15.60 -16.89 -0.33
C ILE A 286 -16.33 -15.56 -0.50
N TYR A 287 -15.73 -14.68 -1.29
CA TYR A 287 -16.26 -13.36 -1.63
C TYR A 287 -16.63 -13.34 -3.10
N SER A 288 -17.70 -12.63 -3.46
CA SER A 288 -18.11 -12.49 -4.86
C SER A 288 -18.53 -11.06 -5.22
N ALA A 289 -18.36 -10.73 -6.50
CA ALA A 289 -18.98 -9.57 -7.12
C ALA A 289 -19.46 -9.94 -8.52
N GLU A 290 -20.66 -9.49 -8.86
CA GLU A 290 -21.24 -9.70 -10.19
C GLU A 290 -20.81 -8.62 -11.16
N ILE A 291 -20.44 -9.03 -12.37
CA ILE A 291 -20.17 -8.17 -13.51
C ILE A 291 -21.38 -8.29 -14.45
N SER A 292 -21.87 -7.15 -14.89
CA SER A 292 -22.91 -7.00 -15.91
C SER A 292 -22.29 -6.41 -17.18
N PRO A 293 -22.94 -6.54 -18.35
CA PRO A 293 -22.48 -5.94 -19.60
C PRO A 293 -22.09 -4.46 -19.48
N ASN A 294 -22.86 -3.65 -18.76
CA ASN A 294 -22.60 -2.21 -18.63
C ASN A 294 -21.28 -1.89 -17.90
N ASP A 295 -20.78 -2.83 -17.08
CA ASP A 295 -19.53 -2.64 -16.34
C ASP A 295 -18.30 -2.66 -17.25
N PHE A 296 -18.43 -3.08 -18.51
CA PHE A 296 -17.34 -3.10 -19.49
C PHE A 296 -17.17 -1.78 -20.26
N ASP A 297 -18.13 -0.86 -20.17
CA ASP A 297 -18.14 0.37 -20.97
C ASP A 297 -17.28 1.49 -20.35
N ALA A 298 -17.07 1.43 -19.04
CA ALA A 298 -16.20 2.34 -18.30
C ALA A 298 -15.52 1.60 -17.14
N LYS A 299 -14.48 2.21 -16.56
CA LYS A 299 -13.83 1.63 -15.38
C LYS A 299 -14.80 1.66 -14.19
N THR A 300 -15.33 0.49 -13.83
CA THR A 300 -16.26 0.31 -12.71
C THR A 300 -15.57 -0.32 -11.51
N TYR A 301 -15.98 0.08 -10.32
CA TYR A 301 -15.54 -0.50 -9.04
C TYR A 301 -16.73 -1.13 -8.32
N LYS A 302 -16.54 -2.34 -7.79
CA LYS A 302 -17.55 -3.06 -7.01
C LYS A 302 -16.96 -3.62 -5.74
N ILE A 303 -17.67 -3.46 -4.63
CA ILE A 303 -17.31 -4.09 -3.36
C ILE A 303 -17.73 -5.54 -3.40
N MET A 304 -16.80 -6.46 -3.17
CA MET A 304 -17.11 -7.89 -3.12
C MET A 304 -17.78 -8.24 -1.78
N GLN A 305 -18.82 -9.06 -1.83
CA GLN A 305 -19.60 -9.49 -0.67
C GLN A 305 -19.13 -10.86 -0.21
N LEU A 306 -19.01 -11.05 1.11
CA LEU A 306 -18.80 -12.38 1.70
C LEU A 306 -20.08 -13.20 1.51
N ILE A 307 -20.00 -14.27 0.71
CA ILE A 307 -21.16 -15.11 0.37
C ILE A 307 -21.18 -16.44 1.10
N GLY A 308 -20.08 -16.83 1.76
CA GLY A 308 -20.02 -18.06 2.53
C GLY A 308 -18.60 -18.53 2.76
N HIS A 309 -18.48 -19.81 3.08
CA HIS A 309 -17.20 -20.47 3.36
C HIS A 309 -17.12 -21.83 2.64
N GLY A 310 -15.90 -22.32 2.43
CA GLY A 310 -15.66 -23.66 1.89
C GLY A 310 -15.69 -24.76 2.97
N HIS A 311 -15.53 -26.02 2.57
CA HIS A 311 -15.45 -27.13 3.52
C HIS A 311 -14.17 -27.02 4.37
N TYR A 312 -14.27 -27.12 5.70
CA TYR A 312 -13.14 -26.93 6.64
C TYR A 312 -11.94 -27.86 6.40
N SER A 313 -12.14 -29.01 5.76
CA SER A 313 -11.09 -29.96 5.38
C SER A 313 -11.01 -30.24 3.87
N GLY A 314 -11.80 -29.51 3.07
CA GLY A 314 -11.80 -29.63 1.61
C GLY A 314 -12.30 -30.95 1.02
N GLN A 315 -13.15 -31.67 1.76
CA GLN A 315 -13.79 -32.90 1.28
C GLN A 315 -14.68 -32.68 0.06
N ASN A 316 -15.25 -31.48 -0.10
CA ASN A 316 -16.07 -31.08 -1.24
C ASN A 316 -15.82 -29.62 -1.63
N GLY A 317 -16.45 -29.19 -2.73
CA GLY A 317 -16.47 -27.82 -3.23
C GLY A 317 -17.79 -27.10 -3.02
N GLU A 318 -18.53 -27.41 -1.95
CA GLU A 318 -19.80 -26.76 -1.65
C GLU A 318 -19.59 -25.35 -1.05
N LEU A 319 -20.57 -24.47 -1.28
CA LEU A 319 -20.64 -23.16 -0.64
C LEU A 319 -21.54 -23.25 0.60
N TYR A 320 -20.98 -22.95 1.76
CA TYR A 320 -21.72 -22.91 3.02
C TYR A 320 -22.01 -21.46 3.41
N GLU A 321 -23.28 -21.09 3.43
CA GLU A 321 -23.72 -19.71 3.74
C GLU A 321 -23.74 -19.42 5.25
N ASP A 322 -23.83 -20.45 6.11
CA ASP A 322 -23.85 -20.27 7.56
C ASP A 322 -22.46 -19.85 8.09
N LEU A 323 -22.34 -18.56 8.38
CA LEU A 323 -21.12 -17.97 8.94
C LEU A 323 -21.17 -17.85 10.48
N SER A 324 -22.15 -18.44 11.16
CA SER A 324 -22.36 -18.28 12.61
C SER A 324 -21.18 -18.75 13.46
N LYS A 325 -20.40 -19.73 12.95
CA LYS A 325 -19.23 -20.30 13.63
C LYS A 325 -17.90 -19.67 13.20
N VAL A 326 -17.93 -18.76 12.25
CA VAL A 326 -16.76 -18.04 11.75
C VAL A 326 -16.60 -16.72 12.51
N THR A 327 -15.43 -16.50 13.10
CA THR A 327 -15.07 -15.34 13.91
C THR A 327 -13.90 -14.55 13.29
N SER A 328 -12.65 -14.82 13.67
CA SER A 328 -11.46 -14.07 13.24
C SER A 328 -11.21 -14.14 11.74
N ALA A 329 -11.62 -15.21 11.05
CA ALA A 329 -11.44 -15.31 9.60
C ALA A 329 -12.16 -14.18 8.85
N LYS A 330 -13.30 -13.68 9.37
CA LYS A 330 -14.02 -12.52 8.78
C LYS A 330 -13.21 -11.24 8.82
N GLN A 331 -12.18 -11.18 9.68
CA GLN A 331 -11.30 -10.04 9.87
C GLN A 331 -9.98 -10.17 9.10
N ILE A 332 -9.82 -11.19 8.24
CA ILE A 332 -8.64 -11.33 7.38
C ILE A 332 -8.67 -10.24 6.28
N ALA A 333 -9.82 -10.01 5.66
CA ALA A 333 -10.02 -8.95 4.67
C ALA A 333 -10.90 -7.85 5.25
N ASP A 334 -10.39 -6.62 5.32
CA ASP A 334 -11.20 -5.44 5.69
C ASP A 334 -12.15 -5.06 4.56
N ARG A 335 -11.65 -5.11 3.32
CA ARG A 335 -12.40 -4.83 2.12
C ARG A 335 -11.76 -5.51 0.92
N ILE A 336 -12.59 -5.93 -0.02
CA ILE A 336 -12.17 -6.38 -1.34
C ILE A 336 -12.92 -5.58 -2.40
N ILE A 337 -12.20 -4.95 -3.33
CA ILE A 337 -12.76 -4.19 -4.45
C ILE A 337 -12.36 -4.86 -5.76
N LEU A 338 -13.36 -5.19 -6.55
CA LEU A 338 -13.21 -5.54 -7.96
C LEU A 338 -13.20 -4.26 -8.80
N SER A 339 -12.30 -4.20 -9.77
CA SER A 339 -12.44 -3.28 -10.90
C SER A 339 -12.19 -3.98 -12.22
N ILE A 340 -12.93 -3.57 -13.24
CA ILE A 340 -12.77 -4.06 -14.61
C ILE A 340 -12.51 -2.88 -15.54
N ASN A 341 -11.58 -3.06 -16.48
CA ASN A 341 -11.25 -2.06 -17.47
C ASN A 341 -10.96 -2.70 -18.83
N ASN A 342 -11.26 -1.99 -19.90
CA ASN A 342 -10.76 -2.34 -21.22
C ASN A 342 -9.29 -1.90 -21.32
N LEU A 343 -8.43 -2.81 -21.75
CA LEU A 343 -7.09 -2.43 -22.18
C LEU A 343 -7.25 -1.75 -23.54
N ILE A 344 -7.15 -0.43 -23.56
CA ILE A 344 -7.01 0.32 -24.80
C ILE A 344 -5.60 -0.03 -25.31
N ASN A 345 -5.53 -0.71 -26.44
CA ASN A 345 -4.26 -0.94 -27.14
C ASN A 345 -3.64 0.38 -27.60
#